data_AF-A0A817LQR3-F1
#
_entry.id   AF-A0A817LQR3-F1
#
_cell.length_a   1.000
_cell.length_b   1.000
_cell.length_c   1.000
_cell.angle_alpha   90.00
_cell.angle_beta   90.00
_cell.angle_gamma   90.00
#
_symmetry.space_group_name_H-M   'P 1'
#
loop_
_entity.id
_entity.type
_entity.pdbx_description
1 polymer ?
#
loop_
_entity_poly.entity_id
_entity_poly.type
_entity_poly.pdbx_seq_one_letter_code
_entity_poly.pdbx_strand_id
1 'polypeptide(L)'
;MAGVAKIFDGHILNKSKELVDLNDEKYKGKIIGLYFSAHWCGPCRKFTPLLTEFYKSHAEKKNFEIIFISSDNDEDSFKEYYKDMPWLALDFEEREKAEELDGKFKIDGIPTLILLDGDSGDIICADARDRIQFEDTKGEKFPWKS
;
A
#
# COMPACT_ATOMS: atom_id res chain seq x y z
N MET A 1 18.96 -0.62 7.40
CA MET A 1 17.84 -1.04 6.55
C MET A 1 18.13 -0.61 5.11
N ALA A 2 17.82 -1.45 4.12
CA ALA A 2 17.95 -1.12 2.70
C ALA A 2 16.55 -1.03 2.06
N GLY A 3 16.45 -0.45 0.86
CA GLY A 3 15.20 -0.45 0.08
C GLY A 3 14.01 0.22 0.76
N VAL A 4 12.83 -0.37 0.59
CA VAL A 4 11.57 0.11 1.17
C VAL A 4 11.54 -0.03 2.69
N ALA A 5 12.25 -0.99 3.29
CA ALA A 5 12.22 -1.20 4.74
C ALA A 5 12.67 0.04 5.53
N LYS A 6 13.62 0.83 5.00
CA LYS A 6 14.11 2.08 5.62
C LYS A 6 13.06 3.19 5.67
N ILE A 7 11.96 3.05 4.93
CA ILE A 7 10.89 4.04 4.87
C ILE A 7 10.02 3.94 6.14
N PHE A 8 9.88 2.74 6.69
CA PHE A 8 8.90 2.43 7.73
C PHE A 8 9.51 2.14 9.10
N ASP A 9 10.84 2.09 9.20
CA ASP A 9 11.58 1.86 10.44
C ASP A 9 11.11 0.65 11.29
N GLY A 10 10.47 -0.34 10.66
CA GLY A 10 9.97 -1.56 11.32
C GLY A 10 8.54 -1.50 11.84
N HIS A 11 7.80 -0.43 11.58
CA HIS A 11 6.43 -0.23 12.10
C HIS A 11 5.32 -0.78 11.19
N ILE A 12 5.63 -1.83 10.40
CA ILE A 12 4.64 -2.48 9.55
C ILE A 12 4.01 -3.63 10.30
N LEU A 13 2.67 -3.70 10.27
CA LEU A 13 1.88 -4.75 10.90
C LEU A 13 1.22 -5.66 9.86
N ASN A 14 1.22 -6.96 10.16
CA ASN A 14 0.36 -7.91 9.46
C ASN A 14 -1.07 -7.90 10.03
N LYS A 15 -1.94 -8.77 9.49
CA LYS A 15 -3.32 -8.93 9.95
C LYS A 15 -3.45 -9.44 11.39
N SER A 16 -2.42 -10.12 11.90
CA SER A 16 -2.35 -10.60 13.29
C SER A 16 -1.83 -9.51 14.26
N LYS A 17 -1.55 -8.30 13.77
CA LYS A 17 -0.90 -7.20 14.52
C LYS A 17 0.52 -7.53 14.97
N GLU A 18 1.21 -8.40 14.24
CA GLU A 18 2.62 -8.69 14.47
C GLU A 18 3.47 -7.78 13.58
N LEU A 19 4.58 -7.29 14.13
CA LEU A 19 5.56 -6.53 13.38
C LEU A 19 6.17 -7.37 12.26
N VAL A 20 6.29 -6.76 11.10
CA VAL A 20 6.81 -7.37 9.88
C VAL A 20 8.10 -6.68 9.49
N ASP A 21 9.18 -7.46 9.42
CA ASP A 21 10.43 -7.00 8.84
C ASP A 21 10.38 -7.13 7.30
N LEU A 22 10.35 -6.01 6.60
CA LEU A 22 10.40 -5.96 5.13
C LEU A 22 11.76 -6.35 4.56
N ASN A 23 12.81 -6.53 5.37
CA ASN A 23 14.10 -7.07 4.91
C ASN A 23 14.11 -8.61 4.84
N ASP A 24 13.07 -9.28 5.33
CA ASP A 24 12.90 -10.74 5.22
C ASP A 24 12.95 -11.16 3.73
N GLU A 25 13.59 -12.30 3.46
CA GLU A 25 13.71 -12.90 2.12
C GLU A 25 12.38 -12.99 1.38
N LYS A 26 11.27 -13.18 2.11
CA LYS A 26 9.94 -13.22 1.49
C LYS A 26 9.54 -11.91 0.81
N TYR A 27 10.10 -10.76 1.19
CA TYR A 27 9.79 -9.45 0.62
C TYR A 27 10.87 -8.94 -0.35
N LYS A 28 12.01 -9.61 -0.44
CA LYS A 28 13.07 -9.23 -1.39
C LYS A 28 12.61 -9.38 -2.85
N GLY A 29 12.96 -8.41 -3.68
CA GLY A 29 12.55 -8.33 -5.08
C GLY A 29 11.05 -8.16 -5.28
N LYS A 30 10.27 -7.89 -4.22
CA LYS A 30 8.83 -7.59 -4.36
C LYS A 30 8.62 -6.18 -4.86
N ILE A 31 7.51 -6.00 -5.56
CA ILE A 31 6.93 -4.68 -5.79
C ILE A 31 6.06 -4.35 -4.58
N ILE A 32 6.24 -3.17 -4.00
CA ILE A 32 5.50 -2.71 -2.84
C ILE A 32 4.55 -1.59 -3.25
N GLY A 33 3.25 -1.79 -3.06
CA GLY A 33 2.23 -0.77 -3.26
C GLY A 33 1.95 0.00 -1.99
N LEU A 34 2.24 1.29 -1.96
CA LEU A 34 1.82 2.19 -0.88
C LEU A 34 0.41 2.67 -1.17
N TYR A 35 -0.54 2.21 -0.36
CA TYR A 35 -1.95 2.52 -0.53
C TYR A 35 -2.41 3.55 0.50
N PHE A 36 -2.55 4.79 0.06
CA PHE A 36 -3.02 5.90 0.88
C PHE A 36 -4.54 5.99 0.80
N SER A 37 -5.22 5.81 1.93
CA SER A 37 -6.68 5.72 1.96
C SER A 37 -7.26 5.96 3.36
N ALA A 38 -8.57 6.12 3.45
CA ALA A 38 -9.28 6.26 4.72
C ALA A 38 -10.72 5.73 4.66
N HIS A 39 -11.25 5.30 5.81
CA HIS A 39 -12.61 4.80 5.95
C HIS A 39 -13.65 5.85 5.58
N TRP A 40 -13.47 7.09 6.02
CA TRP A 40 -14.42 8.20 5.81
C TRP A 40 -14.52 8.62 4.33
N CYS A 41 -13.50 8.31 3.52
CA CYS A 41 -13.41 8.70 2.12
C CYS A 41 -14.32 7.84 1.22
N GLY A 42 -15.33 8.46 0.62
CA GLY A 42 -16.30 7.79 -0.27
C GLY A 42 -15.66 7.10 -1.50
N PRO A 43 -14.82 7.79 -2.29
CA PRO A 43 -14.11 7.17 -3.42
C PRO A 43 -13.20 6.01 -3.01
N CYS A 44 -12.57 6.10 -1.83
CA CYS A 44 -11.71 5.07 -1.27
C CYS A 44 -12.44 3.76 -1.02
N ARG A 45 -13.63 3.83 -0.40
CA ARG A 45 -14.49 2.66 -0.18
C ARG A 45 -14.94 1.99 -1.49
N LYS A 46 -14.96 2.71 -2.61
CA LYS A 46 -15.26 2.14 -3.94
C LYS A 46 -14.04 1.50 -4.60
N PHE A 47 -12.86 2.05 -4.40
CA PHE A 47 -11.62 1.53 -4.99
C PHE A 47 -11.06 0.31 -4.25
N THR A 48 -11.21 0.27 -2.92
CA THR A 48 -10.64 -0.82 -2.09
C THR A 48 -11.09 -2.21 -2.52
N PRO A 49 -12.38 -2.47 -2.82
CA PRO A 49 -12.81 -3.78 -3.31
C PRO A 49 -12.12 -4.18 -4.62
N LEU A 50 -11.97 -3.23 -5.55
CA LEU A 50 -11.29 -3.45 -6.83
C LEU A 50 -9.81 -3.79 -6.60
N LEU A 51 -9.14 -3.05 -5.71
CA LEU A 51 -7.75 -3.31 -5.35
C LEU A 51 -7.60 -4.67 -4.65
N THR A 52 -8.54 -5.06 -3.79
CA THR A 52 -8.58 -6.38 -3.15
C THR A 52 -8.71 -7.51 -4.17
N GLU A 53 -9.58 -7.37 -5.18
CA GLU A 53 -9.72 -8.36 -6.26
C GLU A 53 -8.46 -8.44 -7.11
N PHE A 54 -7.87 -7.30 -7.45
CA PHE A 54 -6.61 -7.22 -8.18
C PHE A 54 -5.48 -7.91 -7.40
N TYR A 55 -5.34 -7.59 -6.11
CA TYR A 55 -4.34 -8.16 -5.22
C TYR A 55 -4.48 -9.69 -5.15
N LYS A 56 -5.68 -10.21 -4.86
CA LYS A 56 -5.93 -11.66 -4.77
C LYS A 56 -5.58 -12.40 -6.06
N SER A 57 -5.76 -11.76 -7.21
CA SER A 57 -5.53 -12.38 -8.53
C SER A 57 -4.06 -12.31 -8.98
N HIS A 58 -3.29 -11.35 -8.46
CA HIS A 58 -1.97 -11.01 -9.02
C HIS A 58 -0.80 -10.99 -8.02
N ALA A 59 -1.05 -10.82 -6.72
CA ALA A 59 0.00 -10.62 -5.71
C ALA A 59 1.08 -11.71 -5.75
N GLU A 60 0.67 -12.97 -5.77
CA GLU A 60 1.60 -14.11 -5.82
C GLU A 60 2.35 -14.17 -7.15
N LYS A 61 1.65 -14.10 -8.29
CA LYS A 61 2.23 -14.24 -9.63
C LYS A 61 3.13 -13.07 -10.03
N LYS A 62 2.86 -11.88 -9.51
CA LYS A 62 3.56 -10.63 -9.85
C LYS A 62 4.53 -10.18 -8.75
N ASN A 63 4.75 -11.02 -7.74
CA ASN A 63 5.60 -10.74 -6.58
C ASN A 63 5.29 -9.37 -5.95
N PHE A 64 4.01 -9.14 -5.65
CA PHE A 64 3.46 -7.85 -5.25
C PHE A 64 2.90 -7.92 -3.83
N GLU A 65 3.12 -6.87 -3.04
CA GLU A 65 2.58 -6.68 -1.69
C GLU A 65 2.05 -5.25 -1.53
N ILE A 66 1.06 -5.04 -0.66
CA ILE A 66 0.51 -3.71 -0.37
C ILE A 66 0.75 -3.36 1.10
N ILE A 67 1.07 -2.09 1.33
CA ILE A 67 1.13 -1.48 2.66
C ILE A 67 0.08 -0.38 2.70
N PHE A 68 -0.93 -0.56 3.54
CA PHE A 68 -1.96 0.43 3.79
C PHE A 68 -1.43 1.54 4.70
N ILE A 69 -1.53 2.78 4.22
CA ILE A 69 -1.23 4.01 4.95
C ILE A 69 -2.56 4.72 5.20
N SER A 70 -3.00 4.71 6.46
CA SER A 70 -4.33 5.20 6.83
C SER A 70 -4.32 6.69 7.15
N SER A 71 -5.22 7.43 6.49
CA SER A 71 -5.58 8.80 6.85
C SER A 71 -6.85 8.86 7.72
N ASP A 72 -7.21 7.77 8.40
CA ASP A 72 -8.32 7.76 9.37
C ASP A 72 -7.98 8.61 10.60
N ASN A 73 -9.00 9.19 11.24
CA ASN A 73 -8.80 10.08 12.40
C ASN A 73 -8.74 9.34 13.73
N ASP A 74 -9.21 8.09 13.76
CA ASP A 74 -9.31 7.27 14.95
C ASP A 74 -9.04 5.79 14.63
N GLU A 75 -8.59 5.06 15.65
CA GLU A 75 -8.14 3.68 15.50
C GLU A 75 -9.30 2.72 15.19
N ASP A 76 -10.53 3.04 15.60
CA ASP A 76 -11.70 2.20 15.37
C ASP A 76 -12.12 2.24 13.89
N SER A 77 -12.16 3.43 13.30
CA SER A 77 -12.36 3.64 11.86
C SER A 77 -11.28 2.91 11.04
N PHE A 78 -10.02 3.02 11.46
CA PHE A 78 -8.91 2.29 10.84
C PHE A 78 -9.14 0.77 10.89
N LYS A 79 -9.43 0.21 12.07
CA LYS A 79 -9.67 -1.22 12.26
C LYS A 79 -10.83 -1.72 11.43
N GLU A 80 -11.95 -1.00 11.43
CA GLU A 80 -13.15 -1.36 10.68
C GLU A 80 -12.84 -1.45 9.18
N TYR A 81 -12.15 -0.45 8.65
CA TYR A 81 -11.84 -0.38 7.23
C TYR A 81 -10.74 -1.37 6.81
N TYR A 82 -9.69 -1.50 7.61
CA TYR A 82 -8.59 -2.42 7.33
C TYR A 82 -9.03 -3.89 7.44
N LYS A 83 -10.09 -4.20 8.19
CA LYS A 83 -10.57 -5.58 8.44
C LYS A 83 -10.63 -6.43 7.18
N ASP A 84 -11.21 -5.89 6.10
CA ASP A 84 -11.46 -6.63 4.86
C ASP A 84 -10.30 -6.55 3.84
N MET A 85 -9.22 -5.86 4.18
CA MET A 85 -8.02 -5.75 3.34
C MET A 85 -7.08 -6.95 3.58
N PRO A 86 -6.60 -7.64 2.53
CA PRO A 86 -5.78 -8.85 2.64
C PRO A 86 -4.25 -8.61 2.70
N TRP A 87 -3.82 -7.37 2.93
CA TRP A 87 -2.42 -6.93 2.87
C TRP A 87 -1.94 -6.35 4.21
N LEU A 88 -0.74 -5.75 4.23
CA LEU A 88 -0.11 -5.17 5.43
C LEU A 88 -0.58 -3.73 5.69
N ALA A 89 -0.31 -3.20 6.88
CA ALA A 89 -0.56 -1.79 7.20
C ALA A 89 0.63 -1.18 7.95
N LEU A 90 0.83 0.12 7.79
CA LEU A 90 1.58 0.90 8.79
C LEU A 90 0.78 0.89 10.09
N ASP A 91 1.47 0.74 11.22
CA ASP A 91 0.85 0.85 12.53
C ASP A 91 0.10 2.19 12.65
N PHE A 92 -1.14 2.15 13.13
CA PHE A 92 -1.97 3.34 13.26
C PHE A 92 -1.38 4.34 14.26
N GLU A 93 -0.60 3.87 15.25
CA GLU A 93 0.08 4.74 16.21
C GLU A 93 1.15 5.62 15.54
N GLU A 94 1.70 5.21 14.39
CA GLU A 94 2.72 5.94 13.63
C GLU A 94 2.15 7.05 12.74
N ARG A 95 1.36 7.94 13.36
CA ARG A 95 0.70 9.07 12.69
C ARG A 95 1.70 10.02 12.03
N GLU A 96 2.78 10.35 12.73
CA GLU A 96 3.84 11.23 12.21
C GLU A 96 4.50 10.63 10.96
N LYS A 97 4.69 9.30 10.94
CA LYS A 97 5.24 8.60 9.78
C LYS A 97 4.26 8.61 8.61
N ALA A 98 2.98 8.39 8.85
CA ALA A 98 1.96 8.50 7.80
C ALA A 98 1.97 9.91 7.16
N GLU A 99 2.05 10.97 7.97
CA GLU A 99 2.16 12.36 7.49
C GLU A 99 3.47 12.64 6.74
N GLU A 100 4.60 12.09 7.21
CA GLU A 100 5.90 12.16 6.51
C GLU A 100 5.78 11.55 5.11
N LEU A 101 5.12 10.41 4.98
CA LEU A 101 4.94 9.71 3.70
C LEU A 101 3.99 10.45 2.76
N ASP A 102 2.88 10.99 3.28
CA ASP A 102 1.97 11.84 2.50
C ASP A 102 2.74 13.02 1.89
N GLY A 103 3.55 13.71 2.70
CA GLY A 103 4.38 14.83 2.23
C GLY A 103 5.48 14.42 1.25
N LYS A 104 6.18 13.31 1.53
CA LYS A 104 7.29 12.79 0.71
C LYS A 104 6.82 12.38 -0.68
N PHE A 105 5.67 11.71 -0.77
CA PHE A 105 5.10 11.26 -2.03
C PHE A 105 4.15 12.28 -2.67
N LYS A 106 3.97 13.45 -2.04
CA LYS A 106 3.11 14.55 -2.52
C LYS A 106 1.69 14.06 -2.79
N ILE A 107 1.10 13.39 -1.80
CA ILE A 107 -0.25 12.86 -1.89
C ILE A 107 -1.25 14.02 -1.81
N ASP A 108 -1.75 14.47 -2.97
CA ASP A 108 -2.74 15.56 -3.06
C ASP A 108 -4.18 15.09 -2.81
N GLY A 109 -4.41 13.77 -2.75
CA GLY A 109 -5.72 13.19 -2.48
C GLY A 109 -5.73 11.67 -2.37
N ILE A 110 -6.79 11.15 -1.74
CA ILE A 110 -7.05 9.71 -1.58
C ILE A 110 -8.30 9.27 -2.37
N PRO A 111 -8.35 8.03 -2.89
CA PRO A 111 -7.33 6.98 -2.77
C PRO A 111 -6.16 7.18 -3.73
N THR A 112 -4.94 6.97 -3.25
CA THR A 112 -3.73 6.95 -4.08
C THR A 112 -2.97 5.64 -3.87
N LEU A 113 -2.43 5.07 -4.96
CA LEU A 113 -1.62 3.86 -4.94
C LEU A 113 -0.32 4.12 -5.71
N ILE A 114 0.82 4.01 -5.02
CA ILE A 114 2.15 4.18 -5.59
C ILE A 114 2.89 2.85 -5.53
N LEU A 115 3.43 2.40 -6.66
CA LEU A 115 4.27 1.21 -6.74
C LEU A 115 5.74 1.60 -6.57
N LEU A 116 6.40 0.91 -5.65
CA LEU A 116 7.82 1.01 -5.38
C LEU A 116 8.50 -0.32 -5.67
N ASP A 117 9.76 -0.25 -6.06
CA ASP A 117 10.66 -1.40 -6.05
C ASP A 117 11.09 -1.70 -4.61
N GLY A 118 10.87 -2.91 -4.12
CA GLY A 118 11.10 -3.28 -2.72
C GLY A 118 12.56 -3.17 -2.28
N ASP A 119 13.50 -3.45 -3.18
CA ASP A 119 14.93 -3.54 -2.88
C ASP A 119 15.62 -2.16 -2.92
N SER A 120 15.25 -1.31 -3.88
CA SER A 120 15.81 0.05 -4.03
C SER A 120 15.00 1.11 -3.27
N GLY A 121 13.67 0.94 -3.20
CA GLY A 121 12.74 1.95 -2.75
C GLY A 121 12.38 2.99 -3.82
N ASP A 122 12.78 2.76 -5.08
CA ASP A 122 12.52 3.67 -6.19
C ASP A 122 11.05 3.56 -6.66
N ILE A 123 10.49 4.69 -7.12
CA ILE A 123 9.13 4.73 -7.65
C ILE A 123 9.10 4.06 -9.02
N ILE A 124 8.24 3.05 -9.16
CA ILE A 124 7.98 2.36 -10.43
C ILE A 124 6.80 3.04 -11.16
N CYS A 125 5.74 3.36 -10.44
CA CYS A 125 4.50 3.93 -10.98
C CYS A 125 3.77 4.70 -9.88
N ALA A 126 3.51 5.99 -10.09
CA ALA A 126 2.85 6.85 -9.11
C ALA A 126 1.32 6.92 -9.28
N ASP A 127 0.79 6.47 -10.41
CA ASP A 127 -0.62 6.56 -10.82
C ASP A 127 -1.31 5.18 -10.89
N ALA A 128 -0.82 4.19 -10.14
CA ALA A 128 -1.26 2.80 -10.24
C ALA A 128 -2.75 2.62 -9.91
N ARG A 129 -3.33 3.51 -9.08
CA ARG A 129 -4.78 3.53 -8.82
C ARG A 129 -5.57 3.70 -10.12
N ASP A 130 -5.18 4.65 -10.97
CA ASP A 130 -5.89 4.93 -12.22
C ASP A 130 -5.69 3.81 -13.24
N ARG A 131 -4.48 3.23 -13.28
CA ARG A 131 -4.18 2.06 -14.13
C ARG A 131 -5.10 0.88 -13.79
N ILE A 132 -5.21 0.53 -12.50
CA ILE A 132 -6.07 -0.57 -12.05
C ILE A 132 -7.55 -0.27 -12.30
N GLN A 133 -7.98 0.97 -12.10
CA GLN A 133 -9.40 1.30 -12.17
C GLN A 133 -9.92 1.51 -13.60
N PHE A 134 -9.12 2.06 -14.51
CA PHE A 134 -9.61 2.54 -15.80
C PHE A 134 -8.90 1.97 -17.03
N GLU A 135 -7.65 1.54 -16.92
CA GLU A 135 -6.84 1.20 -18.11
C GLU A 135 -6.52 -0.28 -18.25
N ASP A 136 -6.10 -0.92 -17.16
CA ASP A 136 -5.59 -2.28 -17.13
C ASP A 136 -6.11 -3.03 -15.91
N THR A 137 -7.43 -3.20 -15.88
CA THR A 137 -8.16 -3.91 -14.81
C THR A 137 -7.70 -5.36 -14.64
N LYS A 138 -7.07 -5.95 -15.67
CA LYS A 138 -6.51 -7.30 -15.65
C LYS A 138 -5.02 -7.36 -15.32
N GLY A 139 -4.35 -6.22 -15.18
CA GLY A 139 -2.93 -6.16 -14.86
C GLY A 139 -2.01 -6.75 -15.94
N GLU A 140 -2.40 -6.76 -17.22
CA GLU A 140 -1.59 -7.30 -18.31
C GLU A 140 -0.27 -6.53 -18.51
N LYS A 141 -0.27 -5.23 -18.21
CA LYS A 141 0.88 -4.31 -18.36
C LYS A 141 1.54 -3.96 -17.01
N PHE A 142 1.07 -4.52 -15.90
CA PHE A 142 1.69 -4.32 -14.58
C PHE A 142 3.20 -4.70 -14.64
N PRO A 143 4.12 -3.88 -14.07
CA PRO A 143 3.86 -2.82 -13.09
C PRO A 143 3.76 -1.40 -13.67
N TRP A 144 3.50 -1.25 -14.97
CA TRP A 144 3.34 0.06 -15.62
C TRP A 144 4.52 1.01 -15.37
N LYS A 145 5.74 0.50 -15.61
CA LYS A 145 6.96 1.30 -15.47
C LYS A 145 6.83 2.57 -16.32
N SER A 146 6.80 3.73 -15.67
CA SER A 146 6.85 5.05 -16.31
C SER A 146 8.24 5.37 -16.83
#